data_AF-A0A1H4CSR3-F1
#
_entry.id   AF-A0A1H4CSR3-F1
#
_cell.length_a   1.000
_cell.length_b   1.000
_cell.length_c   1.000
_cell.angle_alpha   90.00
_cell.angle_beta   90.00
_cell.angle_gamma   90.00
#
_symmetry.space_group_name_H-M   'P 1'
#
loop_
_entity.id
_entity.type
_entity.pdbx_description
1 polymer ?
#
loop_
_entity_poly.entity_id
_entity_poly.type
_entity_poly.pdbx_seq_one_letter_code
_entity_poly.pdbx_strand_id
1 'polypeptide(L)'
;YKFKYESIMKRRGKKRAIIAIARMILTAAYQMLSTGEVWNPTDLYKIDMPEPLKEKQKEKAIKQAMKLLIAEGILKESPIAS
;
A
#
# COMPACT_ATOMS: atom_id res chain seq x y z
N TYR A 1 -1.32 0.90 15.81
CA TYR A 1 -1.91 2.14 15.27
C TYR A 1 -1.21 3.45 15.67
N LYS A 2 -0.53 3.55 16.83
CA LYS A 2 0.15 4.79 17.30
C LYS A 2 1.09 5.45 16.27
N PHE A 3 2.08 4.72 15.74
CA PHE A 3 3.01 5.28 14.75
C PHE A 3 2.32 5.79 13.47
N LYS A 4 1.26 5.09 13.04
CA LYS A 4 0.47 5.50 11.87
C LYS A 4 -0.31 6.79 12.15
N TYR A 5 -0.92 6.90 13.32
CA TYR A 5 -1.56 8.12 13.79
C TYR A 5 -0.58 9.28 13.79
N GLU A 6 0.60 9.12 14.40
CA GLU A 6 1.62 10.17 14.49
C GLU A 6 2.10 10.62 13.09
N SER A 7 2.34 9.68 12.18
CA SER A 7 2.73 9.97 10.79
C SER A 7 1.65 10.73 10.02
N ILE A 8 0.37 10.37 10.17
CA ILE A 8 -0.74 11.04 9.49
C ILE A 8 -0.98 12.42 10.13
N MET A 9 -0.92 12.50 11.45
CA MET A 9 -1.08 13.75 12.22
C MET A 9 -0.03 14.77 11.78
N LYS A 10 1.25 14.37 11.68
CA LYS A 10 2.34 15.25 11.22
C LYS A 10 2.10 15.80 9.81
N ARG A 11 1.53 15.01 8.89
CA ARG A 11 1.33 15.39 7.48
C ARG A 11 0.00 16.09 7.17
N ARG A 12 -1.06 15.77 7.92
CA ARG A 12 -2.45 16.13 7.58
C ARG A 12 -3.25 16.72 8.74
N GLY A 13 -2.66 16.83 9.94
CA GLY A 13 -3.28 17.36 11.14
C GLY A 13 -4.09 16.35 11.96
N LYS A 14 -4.41 16.73 13.20
CA LYS A 14 -5.07 15.87 14.21
C LYS A 14 -6.43 15.32 13.76
N LYS A 15 -7.32 16.19 13.26
CA LYS A 15 -8.68 15.79 12.84
C LYS A 15 -8.65 14.70 11.75
N ARG A 16 -7.81 14.88 10.73
CA ARG A 16 -7.66 13.91 9.63
C ARG A 16 -7.02 12.61 10.10
N ALA A 17 -6.08 12.66 11.06
CA ALA A 17 -5.47 11.47 11.64
C ALA A 17 -6.48 10.62 12.42
N ILE A 18 -7.34 11.25 13.24
CA ILE A 18 -8.39 10.53 13.99
C ILE A 18 -9.37 9.85 13.04
N ILE A 19 -9.86 10.57 12.03
CA ILE A 19 -10.79 10.02 11.02
C ILE A 19 -10.17 8.82 10.30
N ALA A 20 -8.90 8.93 9.90
CA ALA A 20 -8.20 7.84 9.23
C ALA A 20 -8.09 6.59 10.13
N ILE A 21 -7.68 6.75 11.39
CA ILE A 21 -7.54 5.63 12.33
C ILE A 21 -8.91 4.99 12.63
N ALA A 22 -9.97 5.78 12.78
CA ALA A 22 -11.33 5.27 12.99
C ALA A 22 -11.80 4.42 11.80
N ARG A 23 -11.63 4.92 10.56
CA ARG A 23 -11.94 4.16 9.34
C ARG A 23 -11.15 2.85 9.28
N MET A 24 -9.86 2.87 9.64
CA MET A 24 -9.02 1.67 9.67
C MET A 24 -9.54 0.59 10.63
N ILE A 25 -9.96 0.98 11.83
CA ILE A 25 -10.49 0.05 12.85
C ILE A 25 -11.84 -0.51 12.38
N LEU A 26 -12.71 0.35 11.83
CA LEU A 26 -14.02 -0.06 11.33
C LEU A 26 -13.90 -1.08 10.18
N THR A 27 -13.03 -0.82 9.20
CA THR A 27 -12.78 -1.76 8.09
C THR A 27 -12.23 -3.08 8.60
N ALA A 28 -11.30 -3.07 9.55
CA ALA A 28 -10.75 -4.28 10.14
C ALA A 28 -11.83 -5.12 10.82
N ALA A 29 -12.67 -4.49 11.67
CA ALA A 29 -13.75 -5.17 12.36
C ALA A 29 -14.77 -5.77 11.38
N TYR A 30 -15.17 -5.00 10.35
CA TYR A 30 -16.09 -5.50 9.32
C TYR A 30 -15.55 -6.74 8.60
N GLN A 31 -14.27 -6.73 8.23
CA GLN A 31 -13.64 -7.85 7.51
C GLN A 31 -13.52 -9.09 8.41
N MET A 32 -13.03 -8.94 9.64
CA MET A 32 -12.95 -10.05 10.59
C MET A 32 -14.32 -10.70 10.84
N LEU A 33 -15.38 -9.89 10.93
CA LEU A 33 -16.74 -10.40 11.12
C LEU A 33 -17.35 -11.03 9.85
N SER A 34 -17.00 -10.52 8.67
CA SER A 34 -17.58 -10.97 7.40
C SER A 34 -16.88 -12.21 6.84
N THR A 35 -15.55 -12.31 6.96
CA THR A 35 -14.76 -13.42 6.42
C THR A 35 -14.35 -14.44 7.48
N GLY A 36 -14.35 -14.06 8.76
CA GLY A 36 -13.84 -14.90 9.85
C GLY A 36 -12.31 -14.99 9.90
N GLU A 37 -11.59 -14.29 9.03
CA GLU A 37 -10.13 -14.31 8.98
C GLU A 37 -9.52 -13.25 9.90
N VAL A 38 -8.30 -13.52 10.39
CA VAL A 38 -7.54 -12.58 11.21
C VAL A 38 -7.06 -11.42 10.36
N TRP A 39 -7.43 -10.19 10.74
CA TRP A 39 -7.02 -8.98 10.03
C TRP A 39 -5.55 -8.63 10.28
N ASN A 40 -4.74 -8.53 9.22
CA ASN A 40 -3.38 -7.99 9.32
C ASN A 40 -3.39 -6.48 8.99
N PRO A 41 -2.77 -5.60 9.80
CA PRO A 41 -2.66 -4.16 9.51
C PRO A 41 -2.11 -3.79 8.13
N THR A 42 -1.39 -4.68 7.45
CA THR A 42 -0.94 -4.50 6.06
C THR A 42 -2.06 -4.61 5.03
N ASP A 43 -3.16 -5.30 5.34
CA ASP A 43 -4.29 -5.50 4.42
C ASP A 43 -5.07 -4.22 4.14
N LEU A 44 -4.87 -3.19 4.96
CA LEU A 44 -5.51 -1.90 4.76
C LEU A 44 -5.21 -1.28 3.38
N TYR A 45 -4.01 -1.53 2.86
CA TYR A 45 -3.60 -1.07 1.54
C TYR A 45 -4.35 -1.77 0.39
N LYS A 46 -4.92 -2.97 0.63
CA LYS A 46 -5.71 -3.69 -0.36
C LYS A 46 -7.10 -3.06 -0.52
N ILE A 47 -7.68 -2.60 0.59
CA ILE A 47 -9.08 -2.12 0.65
C ILE A 47 -9.21 -0.63 0.34
N ASP A 48 -8.41 0.23 0.99
CA ASP A 48 -8.65 1.69 0.97
C ASP A 48 -7.77 2.45 -0.05
N MET A 49 -6.97 1.73 -0.86
CA MET A 49 -6.10 2.37 -1.85
C MET A 49 -6.88 2.67 -3.14
N PRO A 50 -6.90 3.94 -3.60
CA PRO A 50 -7.47 4.31 -4.89
C PRO A 50 -6.84 3.52 -6.05
N GLU A 51 -7.65 3.10 -7.01
CA GLU A 51 -7.21 2.34 -8.20
C GLU A 51 -6.03 2.98 -8.96
N PRO A 52 -6.02 4.32 -9.21
CA PRO A 52 -4.90 4.95 -9.91
C PRO A 52 -3.58 4.88 -9.12
N LEU A 53 -3.65 4.79 -7.78
CA LEU A 53 -2.46 4.62 -6.95
C LEU A 53 -2.00 3.16 -6.93
N LYS A 54 -2.92 2.20 -7.02
CA LYS A 54 -2.59 0.77 -7.16
C LYS A 54 -1.82 0.51 -8.46
N GLU A 55 -2.28 1.09 -9.58
CA GLU A 55 -1.61 0.96 -10.88
C GLU A 55 -0.20 1.55 -10.85
N LYS A 56 -0.04 2.78 -10.35
CA LYS A 56 1.29 3.40 -10.19
C LYS A 56 2.24 2.59 -9.31
N GLN A 57 1.74 1.90 -8.29
CA GLN A 57 2.57 1.02 -7.46
C GLN A 57 2.98 -0.25 -8.19
N LYS A 58 2.06 -0.87 -8.94
CA LYS A 58 2.37 -2.02 -9.80
C LYS A 58 3.45 -1.68 -10.82
N GLU A 59 3.32 -0.56 -11.52
CA GLU A 59 4.32 -0.10 -12.49
C GLU A 59 5.71 0.09 -11.85
N LYS A 60 5.76 0.69 -10.65
CA LYS A 60 7.01 0.87 -9.91
C LYS A 60 7.63 -0.46 -9.50
N ALA A 61 6.82 -1.40 -9.01
CA ALA A 61 7.28 -2.73 -8.63
C ALA A 61 7.84 -3.50 -9.83
N ILE A 62 7.16 -3.42 -10.99
CA ILE A 62 7.61 -4.04 -12.24
C ILE A 62 8.94 -3.43 -12.69
N LYS A 63 9.07 -2.09 -12.69
CA LYS A 63 10.33 -1.41 -13.06
C LYS A 63 11.49 -1.80 -12.13
N GLN A 64 11.23 -1.92 -10.83
CA GLN A 64 12.24 -2.36 -9.87
C GLN A 64 12.64 -3.82 -10.09
N ALA A 65 11.67 -4.71 -10.30
CA ALA A 65 11.94 -6.12 -10.60
C ALA A 65 12.75 -6.29 -11.89
N MET A 66 12.40 -5.55 -12.96
CA MET A 66 13.18 -5.54 -14.20
C MET A 66 14.63 -5.08 -13.96
N LYS A 67 14.82 -3.99 -13.21
CA LYS A 67 16.17 -3.49 -12.89
C LYS A 67 16.99 -4.50 -12.09
N LEU A 68 16.37 -5.20 -11.13
CA LEU A 68 17.02 -6.25 -10.36
C LEU A 68 17.42 -7.44 -11.25
N LEU A 69 16.53 -7.90 -12.13
CA LEU A 69 16.81 -9.03 -13.03
C LEU A 69 17.92 -8.72 -14.05
N ILE A 70 18.02 -7.47 -14.49
CA ILE A 70 19.13 -7.00 -15.34
C ILE A 70 20.44 -6.99 -14.54
N ALA A 71 20.42 -6.50 -13.30
CA ALA A 71 21.60 -6.45 -12.43
C ALA A 71 22.15 -7.85 -12.11
N GLU A 72 21.27 -8.84 -11.93
CA GLU A 72 21.63 -10.25 -11.73
C GLU A 72 22.04 -10.97 -13.04
N GLY A 73 22.02 -10.28 -14.18
CA GLY A 73 22.40 -10.83 -15.49
C GLY A 73 21.43 -11.87 -16.06
N ILE A 74 20.25 -12.03 -15.46
CA ILE A 74 19.20 -12.97 -15.88
C ILE A 74 18.49 -12.45 -17.14
N LEU A 75 18.36 -11.12 -17.27
CA LEU A 75 17.81 -10.45 -18.44
C LEU A 75 18.87 -9.56 -19.09
N LYS A 76 19.03 -9.65 -20.41
CA LYS A 76 19.81 -8.66 -21.19
C LYS A 76 18.95 -7.41 -21.39
N GLU A 77 19.56 -6.22 -21.26
CA GLU A 77 18.89 -4.97 -21.58
C GLU A 77 18.40 -5.00 -23.03
N SER A 78 17.09 -5.16 -23.23
CA SER A 78 16.50 -4.85 -24.52
C SER A 78 16.43 -3.33 -24.62
N PRO A 79 16.95 -2.70 -25.69
CA PRO A 79 16.74 -1.29 -25.90
C PRO A 79 15.24 -1.10 -26.17
N ILE A 80 14.51 -0.62 -25.17
CA ILE A 80 13.14 -0.19 -25.37
C ILE A 80 13.25 1.08 -26.19
N ALA A 81 12.95 0.96 -27.49
CA ALA A 81 12.86 2.08 -28.41
C ALA A 81 11.93 3.16 -27.85
N SER A 82 12.41 4.40 -27.97
CA SER A 82 11.86 5.66 -27.48
C SER A 82 10.39 5.91 -27.81
#